data_AF-L0HDC1-F1
#
_entry.id   AF-L0HDC1-F1
#
_cell.length_a   1.000
_cell.length_b   1.000
_cell.length_c   1.000
_cell.angle_alpha   90.00
_cell.angle_beta   90.00
_cell.angle_gamma   90.00
#
_symmetry.space_group_name_H-M   'P 1'
#
loop_
_entity.id
_entity.type
_entity.pdbx_description
1 polymer ?
#
loop_
_entity_poly.entity_id
_entity_poly.type
_entity_poly.pdbx_seq_one_letter_code
_entity_poly.pdbx_strand_id
1 'polypeptide(L)'
;MRYYLDKSTLFIRGSFRAASTGIGGGVRSVDTLLNHTVPQDWRDDDLSKEIERVAAAEGLGPDLFGLLTSVPVQQACILQYDFITVFITAGIRREPPATAGTINIIVCSSEGMEDSALLETIMVATEAKAEALLGLDLPATGTPTDAVIAASEGETSHRYAGRITPTGLRVRETVLHGVPEALRCHDAGIQSGRPTFFIYSRFQGGHWAEWKPGKECPYYPCHFEGQACDFCYCPFYPCKDESLGQWVESSNGGKIWNCAACTLLHEPAVAAYFRKFPNASREELMQYAEQQKQKK
;
A
#
# COMPACT_ATOMS: atom_id res chain seq x y z
N MET A 1 -0.26 -2.39 -9.81
CA MET A 1 -1.08 -2.49 -8.60
C MET A 1 -1.93 -1.24 -8.46
N ARG A 2 -3.18 -1.39 -8.02
CA ARG A 2 -4.13 -0.30 -7.77
C ARG A 2 -4.88 -0.61 -6.49
N TYR A 3 -5.36 0.40 -5.77
CA TYR A 3 -6.17 0.16 -4.58
C TYR A 3 -7.32 1.15 -4.47
N TYR A 4 -8.39 0.72 -3.80
CA TYR A 4 -9.55 1.54 -3.48
C TYR A 4 -10.20 1.04 -2.19
N LEU A 5 -11.06 1.87 -1.62
CA LEU A 5 -11.80 1.54 -0.39
C LEU A 5 -13.30 1.57 -0.66
N ASP A 6 -14.01 0.61 -0.10
CA ASP A 6 -15.44 0.69 0.13
C ASP A 6 -15.72 1.17 1.58
N LYS A 7 -16.91 0.91 2.13
CA LYS A 7 -17.28 1.26 3.51
C LYS A 7 -16.49 0.50 4.60
N SER A 8 -16.02 -0.71 4.33
CA SER A 8 -15.41 -1.63 5.30
C SER A 8 -14.16 -2.34 4.78
N THR A 9 -13.82 -2.21 3.50
CA THR A 9 -12.82 -3.02 2.83
C THR A 9 -11.84 -2.16 2.06
N LEU A 10 -10.56 -2.43 2.26
CA LEU A 10 -9.49 -1.98 1.37
C LEU A 10 -9.24 -3.08 0.36
N PHE A 11 -9.40 -2.78 -0.93
CA PHE A 11 -9.06 -3.67 -2.03
C PHE A 11 -7.78 -3.22 -2.71
N ILE A 12 -6.91 -4.17 -3.01
CA ILE A 12 -5.68 -3.97 -3.76
C ILE A 12 -5.72 -4.95 -4.93
N ARG A 13 -5.80 -4.41 -6.15
CA ARG A 13 -5.95 -5.14 -7.41
C ARG A 13 -4.65 -5.12 -8.21
N GLY A 14 -4.36 -6.23 -8.87
CA GLY A 14 -3.15 -6.41 -9.66
C GLY A 14 -3.04 -7.83 -10.21
N SER A 15 -1.84 -8.20 -10.63
CA SER A 15 -1.51 -9.58 -11.01
C SER A 15 -0.33 -10.04 -10.16
N PHE A 16 -0.63 -10.54 -8.96
CA PHE A 16 0.37 -10.78 -7.93
C PHE A 16 0.85 -12.22 -7.91
N ARG A 17 2.14 -12.41 -7.66
CA ARG A 17 2.63 -13.55 -6.89
C ARG A 17 2.68 -13.13 -5.43
N ALA A 18 1.98 -13.85 -4.54
CA ALA A 18 1.82 -13.43 -3.15
C ALA A 18 1.96 -14.58 -2.15
N ALA A 19 2.45 -14.23 -0.96
CA ALA A 19 2.47 -15.04 0.25
C ALA A 19 1.60 -14.37 1.32
N SER A 20 0.77 -15.14 2.03
CA SER A 20 -0.11 -14.61 3.08
C SER A 20 -0.10 -15.49 4.31
N THR A 21 -0.11 -14.86 5.49
CA THR A 21 -0.35 -15.51 6.79
C THR A 21 -1.80 -15.40 7.26
N GLY A 22 -2.68 -14.78 6.46
CA GLY A 22 -4.10 -14.60 6.76
C GLY A 22 -4.92 -15.87 6.56
N ILE A 23 -6.24 -15.71 6.57
CA ILE A 23 -7.21 -16.80 6.34
C ILE A 23 -6.99 -17.38 4.94
N GLY A 24 -6.90 -18.71 4.85
CA GLY A 24 -6.59 -19.38 3.59
C GLY A 24 -5.20 -19.03 3.04
N GLY A 25 -4.26 -18.66 3.92
CA GLY A 25 -2.88 -18.29 3.60
C GLY A 25 -2.08 -19.37 2.88
N GLY A 26 -0.86 -19.01 2.48
CA GLY A 26 0.00 -19.82 1.61
C GLY A 26 0.69 -18.95 0.57
N VAL A 27 1.27 -19.57 -0.46
CA VAL A 27 1.93 -18.87 -1.57
C VAL A 27 1.28 -19.25 -2.89
N ARG A 28 0.69 -18.27 -3.58
CA ARG A 28 0.03 -18.49 -4.88
C ARG A 28 -0.06 -17.19 -5.69
N SER A 29 -0.47 -17.34 -6.95
CA SER A 29 -0.83 -16.18 -7.76
C SER A 29 -2.27 -15.74 -7.44
N VAL A 30 -2.48 -14.44 -7.30
CA VAL A 30 -3.78 -13.83 -6.95
C VAL A 30 -3.96 -12.52 -7.71
N ASP A 31 -5.20 -12.13 -7.95
CA ASP A 31 -5.54 -10.86 -8.60
C ASP A 31 -6.03 -9.78 -7.61
N THR A 32 -6.30 -10.20 -6.36
CA THR A 32 -6.84 -9.37 -5.29
C THR A 32 -6.16 -9.64 -3.97
N LEU A 33 -5.82 -8.56 -3.26
CA LEU A 33 -5.56 -8.58 -1.84
C LEU A 33 -6.63 -7.71 -1.17
N LEU A 34 -7.17 -8.14 -0.03
CA LEU A 34 -8.10 -7.34 0.73
C LEU A 34 -7.76 -7.28 2.22
N ASN A 35 -8.17 -6.20 2.85
CA ASN A 35 -8.21 -6.07 4.31
C ASN A 35 -9.63 -5.60 4.65
N HIS A 36 -10.38 -6.37 5.43
CA HIS A 36 -11.80 -6.14 5.69
C HIS A 36 -12.06 -5.89 7.17
N THR A 37 -12.73 -4.78 7.48
CA THR A 37 -13.14 -4.41 8.83
C THR A 37 -14.33 -5.25 9.28
N VAL A 38 -14.13 -6.06 10.32
CA VAL A 38 -15.19 -6.78 11.03
C VAL A 38 -15.50 -6.10 12.37
N PRO A 39 -16.73 -6.25 12.90
CA PRO A 39 -17.08 -5.77 14.24
C PRO A 39 -16.15 -6.31 15.32
N GLN A 40 -15.96 -5.57 16.43
CA GLN A 40 -15.06 -5.97 17.51
C GLN A 40 -15.44 -7.29 18.20
N ASP A 41 -16.74 -7.57 18.25
CA ASP A 41 -17.30 -8.76 18.92
C ASP A 41 -17.57 -9.90 17.93
N TRP A 42 -17.03 -9.76 16.72
CA TRP A 42 -17.36 -10.65 15.62
C TRP A 42 -16.86 -12.07 15.91
N ARG A 43 -17.80 -13.00 15.84
CA ARG A 43 -17.59 -14.44 15.98
C ARG A 43 -18.34 -15.10 14.84
N ASP A 44 -17.61 -15.44 13.79
CA ASP A 44 -18.11 -16.34 12.76
C ASP A 44 -17.31 -17.63 12.82
N ASP A 45 -18.00 -18.74 12.65
CA ASP A 45 -17.41 -20.07 12.67
C ASP A 45 -16.65 -20.35 11.36
N ASP A 46 -16.89 -19.57 10.30
CA ASP A 46 -16.26 -19.75 8.99
C ASP A 46 -15.70 -18.45 8.40
N LEU A 47 -14.47 -18.12 8.81
CA LEU A 47 -13.73 -16.94 8.40
C LEU A 47 -13.53 -16.84 6.87
N SER A 48 -13.39 -17.98 6.20
CA SER A 48 -13.15 -18.05 4.75
C SER A 48 -14.40 -17.61 3.97
N LYS A 49 -15.59 -17.99 4.44
CA LYS A 49 -16.85 -17.57 3.82
C LYS A 49 -17.08 -16.06 3.87
N GLU A 50 -16.59 -15.38 4.89
CA GLU A 50 -16.72 -13.92 4.96
C GLU A 50 -15.89 -13.25 3.87
N ILE A 51 -14.66 -13.70 3.66
CA ILE A 51 -13.80 -13.20 2.57
C ILE A 51 -14.44 -13.49 1.21
N GLU A 52 -14.96 -14.70 1.00
CA GLU A 52 -15.68 -15.07 -0.23
C GLU A 52 -16.92 -14.19 -0.46
N ARG A 53 -17.68 -13.90 0.59
CA ARG A 53 -18.87 -13.03 0.55
C ARG A 53 -18.50 -11.61 0.14
N VAL A 54 -17.46 -11.04 0.74
CA VAL A 54 -16.97 -9.69 0.42
C VAL A 54 -16.49 -9.63 -1.03
N ALA A 55 -15.72 -10.62 -1.47
CA ALA A 55 -15.26 -10.70 -2.86
C ALA A 55 -16.43 -10.82 -3.86
N ALA A 56 -17.41 -11.69 -3.57
CA ALA A 56 -18.57 -11.89 -4.42
C ALA A 56 -19.46 -10.62 -4.52
N ALA A 57 -19.58 -9.84 -3.45
CA ALA A 57 -20.34 -8.59 -3.44
C ALA A 57 -19.75 -7.54 -4.41
N GLU A 58 -18.43 -7.55 -4.61
CA GLU A 58 -17.72 -6.68 -5.56
C GLU A 58 -17.51 -7.35 -6.94
N GLY A 59 -18.07 -8.55 -7.16
CA GLY A 59 -17.91 -9.30 -8.41
C GLY A 59 -16.48 -9.78 -8.68
N LEU A 60 -15.69 -9.97 -7.62
CA LEU A 60 -14.29 -10.40 -7.70
C LEU A 60 -14.19 -11.94 -7.73
N GLY A 61 -13.17 -12.44 -8.42
CA GLY A 61 -12.89 -13.87 -8.52
C GLY A 61 -12.32 -14.48 -7.23
N PRO A 62 -12.18 -15.81 -7.16
CA PRO A 62 -11.70 -16.52 -5.97
C PRO A 62 -10.18 -16.43 -5.76
N ASP A 63 -9.43 -15.95 -6.76
CA ASP A 63 -7.97 -15.84 -6.72
C ASP A 63 -7.53 -14.62 -5.89
N LEU A 64 -7.70 -14.71 -4.57
CA LEU A 64 -7.44 -13.62 -3.64
C LEU A 64 -6.72 -14.05 -2.37
N PHE A 65 -6.17 -13.08 -1.65
CA PHE A 65 -5.86 -13.19 -0.23
C PHE A 65 -6.62 -12.11 0.56
N GLY A 66 -7.13 -12.47 1.74
CA GLY A 66 -7.86 -11.54 2.59
C GLY A 66 -7.36 -11.56 4.03
N LEU A 67 -7.29 -10.38 4.62
CA LEU A 67 -7.08 -10.17 6.04
C LEU A 67 -8.37 -9.60 6.67
N LEU A 68 -8.64 -9.97 7.92
CA LEU A 68 -9.71 -9.37 8.71
C LEU A 68 -9.10 -8.46 9.78
N THR A 69 -9.75 -7.33 10.04
CA THR A 69 -9.27 -6.35 11.01
C THR A 69 -10.42 -5.78 11.83
N SER A 70 -10.18 -5.43 13.09
CA SER A 70 -11.14 -4.67 13.91
C SER A 70 -10.94 -3.15 13.79
N VAL A 71 -9.92 -2.73 13.04
CA VAL A 71 -9.62 -1.33 12.76
C VAL A 71 -10.38 -0.90 11.50
N PRO A 72 -11.10 0.24 11.51
CA PRO A 72 -11.69 0.79 10.30
C PRO A 72 -10.65 0.98 9.20
N VAL A 73 -10.84 0.38 8.02
CA VAL A 73 -9.85 0.49 6.91
C VAL A 73 -9.60 1.91 6.43
N GLN A 74 -10.50 2.86 6.72
CA GLN A 74 -10.29 4.28 6.44
C GLN A 74 -9.15 4.88 7.30
N GLN A 75 -8.79 4.22 8.40
CA GLN A 75 -7.64 4.55 9.25
C GLN A 75 -6.36 3.85 8.79
N ALA A 76 -6.37 3.17 7.63
CA ALA A 76 -5.15 2.58 7.10
C ALA A 76 -4.06 3.64 6.91
N CYS A 77 -2.83 3.27 7.25
CA CYS A 77 -1.63 4.03 6.95
C CYS A 77 -0.98 3.40 5.71
N ILE A 78 -0.89 4.17 4.63
CA ILE A 78 -0.34 3.73 3.37
C ILE A 78 1.00 4.42 3.18
N LEU A 79 2.05 3.66 2.93
CA LEU A 79 3.40 4.18 2.80
C LEU A 79 4.05 3.67 1.54
N GLN A 80 4.85 4.52 0.91
CA GLN A 80 5.55 4.15 -0.31
C GLN A 80 7.03 4.50 -0.26
N TYR A 81 7.85 3.50 -0.60
CA TYR A 81 9.29 3.61 -0.72
C TYR A 81 9.78 2.89 -1.98
N ASP A 82 10.05 3.67 -3.04
CA ASP A 82 10.37 3.17 -4.38
C ASP A 82 9.31 2.18 -4.88
N PHE A 83 9.71 0.97 -5.27
CA PHE A 83 8.84 -0.09 -5.76
C PHE A 83 8.03 -0.79 -4.66
N ILE A 84 8.21 -0.43 -3.37
CA ILE A 84 7.49 -0.99 -2.24
C ILE A 84 6.36 -0.04 -1.81
N THR A 85 5.14 -0.57 -1.73
CA THR A 85 3.99 0.07 -1.09
C THR A 85 3.52 -0.81 0.06
N VAL A 86 3.31 -0.23 1.24
CA VAL A 86 2.84 -0.95 2.43
C VAL A 86 1.52 -0.34 2.91
N PHE A 87 0.56 -1.19 3.21
CA PHE A 87 -0.73 -0.84 3.80
C PHE A 87 -0.79 -1.41 5.20
N ILE A 88 -1.03 -0.56 6.20
CA ILE A 88 -1.03 -0.94 7.60
C ILE A 88 -2.35 -0.54 8.26
N THR A 89 -3.01 -1.48 8.91
CA THR A 89 -4.07 -1.17 9.90
C THR A 89 -3.61 -1.70 11.24
N ALA A 90 -3.50 -0.83 12.24
CA ALA A 90 -3.01 -1.18 13.57
C ALA A 90 -3.91 -0.58 14.64
N GLY A 91 -4.29 -1.42 15.60
CA GLY A 91 -5.02 -1.00 16.80
C GLY A 91 -4.71 -1.98 17.92
N ILE A 92 -4.26 -1.48 19.07
CA ILE A 92 -3.86 -2.29 20.21
C ILE A 92 -4.70 -1.89 21.42
N ARG A 93 -5.26 -2.87 22.12
CA ARG A 93 -5.91 -2.64 23.42
C ARG A 93 -4.93 -2.99 24.54
N ARG A 94 -4.84 -2.14 25.57
CA ARG A 94 -4.12 -2.43 26.83
C ARG A 94 -4.93 -3.37 27.73
N GLU A 95 -5.48 -4.42 27.14
CA GLU A 95 -6.33 -5.44 27.76
C GLU A 95 -5.59 -6.81 27.76
N PRO A 96 -6.13 -7.88 28.39
CA PRO A 96 -5.48 -9.18 28.38
C PRO A 96 -5.15 -9.65 26.95
N PRO A 97 -4.07 -10.44 26.74
CA PRO A 97 -3.53 -10.75 25.41
C PRO A 97 -4.56 -11.25 24.40
N ALA A 98 -5.57 -12.01 24.83
CA ALA A 98 -6.60 -12.59 23.97
C ALA A 98 -7.50 -11.57 23.25
N THR A 99 -7.57 -10.32 23.73
CA THR A 99 -8.36 -9.23 23.11
C THR A 99 -7.47 -8.07 22.65
N ALA A 100 -6.15 -8.26 22.54
CA ALA A 100 -5.17 -7.17 22.41
C ALA A 100 -5.21 -6.35 21.09
N GLY A 101 -6.14 -6.61 20.17
CA GLY A 101 -6.32 -5.85 18.94
C GLY A 101 -5.78 -6.57 17.70
N THR A 102 -5.34 -5.85 16.68
CA THR A 102 -4.82 -6.42 15.43
C THR A 102 -3.82 -5.49 14.76
N ILE A 103 -2.79 -6.06 14.13
CA ILE A 103 -1.88 -5.35 13.22
C ILE A 103 -1.78 -6.13 11.92
N ASN A 104 -2.39 -5.59 10.86
CA ASN A 104 -2.34 -6.17 9.52
C ASN A 104 -1.42 -5.34 8.65
N ILE A 105 -0.52 -6.01 7.92
CA ILE A 105 0.46 -5.39 7.03
C ILE A 105 0.37 -6.04 5.66
N ILE A 106 0.10 -5.27 4.61
CA ILE A 106 0.16 -5.74 3.23
C ILE A 106 1.32 -5.03 2.54
N VAL A 107 2.35 -5.78 2.16
CA VAL A 107 3.51 -5.31 1.40
C VAL A 107 3.30 -5.67 -0.06
N CYS A 108 3.28 -4.67 -0.94
CA CYS A 108 3.19 -4.84 -2.38
C CYS A 108 4.46 -4.31 -3.05
N SER A 109 5.05 -5.12 -3.91
CA SER A 109 6.18 -4.76 -4.76
C SER A 109 5.74 -4.64 -6.22
N SER A 110 6.09 -3.54 -6.89
CA SER A 110 5.93 -3.41 -8.34
C SER A 110 7.02 -4.13 -9.14
N GLU A 111 7.99 -4.75 -8.46
CA GLU A 111 9.04 -5.59 -9.04
C GLU A 111 8.91 -7.04 -8.55
N GLY A 112 9.07 -8.02 -9.43
CA GLY A 112 8.76 -9.41 -9.12
C GLY A 112 9.73 -10.03 -8.12
N MET A 113 9.20 -10.92 -7.27
CA MET A 113 9.93 -11.63 -6.23
C MET A 113 9.82 -13.15 -6.42
N GLU A 114 10.88 -13.87 -6.07
CA GLU A 114 10.79 -15.32 -5.84
C GLU A 114 9.99 -15.62 -4.56
N ASP A 115 9.45 -16.84 -4.44
CA ASP A 115 8.69 -17.26 -3.26
C ASP A 115 9.52 -17.11 -1.96
N SER A 116 10.83 -17.36 -2.00
CA SER A 116 11.75 -17.12 -0.88
C SER A 116 11.77 -15.65 -0.46
N ALA A 117 11.84 -14.72 -1.42
CA ALA A 117 11.81 -13.28 -1.15
C ALA A 117 10.44 -12.83 -0.60
N LEU A 118 9.33 -13.43 -1.03
CA LEU A 118 8.01 -13.14 -0.45
C LEU A 118 7.93 -13.59 1.02
N LEU A 119 8.47 -14.76 1.33
CA LEU A 119 8.52 -15.28 2.71
C LEU A 119 9.49 -14.46 3.59
N GLU A 120 10.67 -14.09 3.09
CA GLU A 120 11.59 -13.18 3.78
C GLU A 120 10.96 -11.80 4.00
N THR A 121 10.15 -11.31 3.06
CA THR A 121 9.40 -10.05 3.21
C THR A 121 8.44 -10.12 4.41
N ILE A 122 7.72 -11.24 4.60
CA ILE A 122 6.86 -11.47 5.77
C ILE A 122 7.69 -11.45 7.06
N MET A 123 8.86 -12.11 7.06
CA MET A 123 9.75 -12.11 8.23
C MET A 123 10.21 -10.69 8.58
N VAL A 124 10.73 -9.94 7.60
CA VAL A 124 11.23 -8.58 7.80
C VAL A 124 10.13 -7.63 8.27
N ALA A 125 8.93 -7.70 7.70
CA ALA A 125 7.79 -6.91 8.15
C ALA A 125 7.39 -7.26 9.61
N THR A 126 7.43 -8.54 9.97
CA THR A 126 7.10 -9.01 11.33
C THR A 126 8.12 -8.53 12.35
N GLU A 127 9.42 -8.62 12.03
CA GLU A 127 10.52 -8.14 12.87
C GLU A 127 10.45 -6.61 13.05
N ALA A 128 10.23 -5.87 11.96
CA ALA A 128 10.10 -4.42 11.98
C ALA A 128 8.90 -3.96 12.81
N LYS A 129 7.76 -4.68 12.73
CA LYS A 129 6.59 -4.43 13.59
C LYS A 129 6.95 -4.62 15.06
N ALA A 130 7.59 -5.74 15.43
CA ALA A 130 8.00 -5.98 16.81
C ALA A 130 8.98 -4.91 17.32
N GLU A 131 9.93 -4.49 16.48
CA GLU A 131 10.86 -3.41 16.79
C GLU A 131 10.13 -2.06 16.98
N ALA A 132 9.15 -1.74 16.13
CA ALA A 132 8.33 -0.53 16.28
C ALA A 132 7.53 -0.52 17.59
N LEU A 133 6.92 -1.65 17.96
CA LEU A 133 6.18 -1.78 19.22
C LEU A 133 7.09 -1.62 20.44
N LEU A 134 8.29 -2.22 20.39
CA LEU A 134 9.30 -2.04 21.42
C LEU A 134 9.72 -0.57 21.55
N GLY A 135 9.91 0.13 20.43
CA GLY A 135 10.22 1.56 20.41
C GLY A 135 9.10 2.46 20.96
N LEU A 136 7.88 1.95 21.09
CA LEU A 136 6.73 2.60 21.72
C LEU A 136 6.52 2.18 23.18
N ASP A 137 7.49 1.48 23.79
CA ASP A 137 7.41 0.92 25.14
C ASP A 137 6.19 -0.01 25.36
N LEU A 138 5.71 -0.65 24.29
CA LEU A 138 4.63 -1.64 24.38
C LEU A 138 5.24 -3.03 24.65
N PRO A 139 4.82 -3.73 25.72
CA PRO A 139 5.41 -5.02 26.13
C PRO A 139 4.88 -6.20 25.29
N ALA A 140 4.88 -6.05 23.96
CA ALA A 140 4.40 -7.07 23.02
C ALA A 140 5.16 -7.00 21.70
N THR A 141 5.37 -8.14 21.05
CA THR A 141 5.94 -8.24 19.70
C THR A 141 4.87 -8.21 18.60
N GLY A 142 3.60 -8.12 18.99
CA GLY A 142 2.43 -8.18 18.13
C GLY A 142 1.14 -8.38 18.92
N THR A 143 0.05 -8.63 18.20
CA THR A 143 -1.25 -9.04 18.73
C THR A 143 -1.56 -10.49 18.33
N PRO A 144 -2.57 -11.15 18.93
CA PRO A 144 -2.91 -12.53 18.57
C PRO A 144 -3.38 -12.74 17.12
N THR A 145 -3.84 -11.68 16.46
CA THR A 145 -4.44 -11.77 15.11
C THR A 145 -3.62 -11.06 14.05
N ASP A 146 -2.36 -10.71 14.33
CA ASP A 146 -1.51 -10.06 13.35
C ASP A 146 -1.37 -10.90 12.09
N ALA A 147 -1.49 -10.24 10.93
CA ALA A 147 -1.36 -10.91 9.65
C ALA A 147 -0.55 -10.09 8.65
N VAL A 148 0.22 -10.77 7.81
CA VAL A 148 1.05 -10.15 6.78
C VAL A 148 0.76 -10.79 5.43
N ILE A 149 0.63 -9.94 4.41
CA ILE A 149 0.69 -10.34 3.01
C ILE A 149 1.96 -9.72 2.41
N ALA A 150 2.74 -10.51 1.71
CA ALA A 150 3.77 -10.04 0.80
C ALA A 150 3.34 -10.38 -0.63
N ALA A 151 3.32 -9.39 -1.51
CA ALA A 151 2.89 -9.54 -2.89
C ALA A 151 3.86 -8.83 -3.83
N SER A 152 4.05 -9.37 -5.03
CA SER A 152 4.88 -8.77 -6.07
C SER A 152 4.24 -8.90 -7.44
N GLU A 153 4.51 -7.95 -8.32
CA GLU A 153 4.09 -7.96 -9.72
C GLU A 153 5.28 -7.93 -10.67
N GLY A 154 5.07 -8.40 -11.90
CA GLY A 154 6.07 -8.37 -12.96
C GLY A 154 7.07 -9.53 -12.90
N GLU A 155 8.07 -9.46 -13.76
CA GLU A 155 9.13 -10.46 -13.83
C GLU A 155 9.99 -10.46 -12.58
N THR A 156 10.50 -11.63 -12.20
CA THR A 156 11.34 -11.82 -11.02
C THR A 156 12.64 -11.01 -11.12
N SER A 157 12.73 -9.98 -10.29
CA SER A 157 13.92 -9.14 -10.11
C SER A 157 14.65 -9.42 -8.80
N HIS A 158 13.95 -9.96 -7.79
CA HIS A 158 14.47 -10.13 -6.43
C HIS A 158 14.39 -11.59 -5.98
N ARG A 159 15.54 -12.21 -5.73
CA ARG A 159 15.64 -13.58 -5.17
C ARG A 159 15.57 -13.62 -3.65
N TYR A 160 15.94 -12.51 -3.02
CA TYR A 160 16.01 -12.33 -1.58
C TYR A 160 15.39 -10.98 -1.18
N ALA A 161 14.78 -10.93 -0.01
CA ALA A 161 14.23 -9.74 0.61
C ALA A 161 14.62 -9.63 2.09
N GLY A 162 15.62 -10.38 2.55
CA GLY A 162 16.13 -10.32 3.92
C GLY A 162 16.63 -8.92 4.32
N ARG A 163 16.78 -8.71 5.63
CA ARG A 163 16.95 -7.39 6.27
C ARG A 163 18.03 -6.48 5.68
N ILE A 164 19.12 -7.03 5.15
CA ILE A 164 20.25 -6.26 4.57
C ILE A 164 20.13 -6.02 3.07
N THR A 165 19.14 -6.63 2.41
CA THR A 165 18.90 -6.45 0.97
C THR A 165 18.25 -5.08 0.71
N PRO A 166 18.39 -4.51 -0.50
CA PRO A 166 17.68 -3.28 -0.86
C PRO A 166 16.17 -3.37 -0.63
N THR A 167 15.56 -4.51 -0.93
CA THR A 167 14.14 -4.78 -0.71
C THR A 167 13.81 -4.82 0.78
N GLY A 168 14.52 -5.63 1.55
CA GLY A 168 14.28 -5.79 2.99
C GLY A 168 14.48 -4.50 3.77
N LEU A 169 15.47 -3.68 3.43
CA LEU A 169 15.66 -2.35 4.02
C LEU A 169 14.43 -1.46 3.80
N ARG A 170 13.89 -1.42 2.58
CA ARG A 170 12.70 -0.61 2.27
C ARG A 170 11.49 -1.08 3.04
N VAL A 171 11.25 -2.40 3.09
CA VAL A 171 10.15 -2.99 3.86
C VAL A 171 10.30 -2.63 5.34
N ARG A 172 11.49 -2.82 5.92
CA ARG A 172 11.76 -2.51 7.33
C ARG A 172 11.52 -1.04 7.66
N GLU A 173 12.13 -0.11 6.93
CA GLU A 173 11.98 1.33 7.19
C GLU A 173 10.53 1.78 7.03
N THR A 174 9.80 1.19 6.08
CA THR A 174 8.38 1.48 5.87
C THR A 174 7.52 1.02 7.03
N VAL A 175 7.74 -0.20 7.53
CA VAL A 175 6.98 -0.73 8.67
C VAL A 175 7.34 -0.02 9.97
N LEU A 176 8.62 0.30 10.20
CA LEU A 176 9.08 1.04 11.38
C LEU A 176 8.45 2.42 11.50
N HIS A 177 8.26 3.12 10.37
CA HIS A 177 7.56 4.40 10.38
C HIS A 177 6.04 4.23 10.43
N GLY A 178 5.50 3.28 9.66
CA GLY A 178 4.07 3.14 9.46
C GLY A 178 3.29 2.58 10.64
N VAL A 179 3.86 1.67 11.43
CA VAL A 179 3.17 1.09 12.60
C VAL A 179 2.88 2.15 13.67
N PRO A 180 3.84 2.98 14.11
CA PRO A 180 3.57 4.08 15.04
C PRO A 180 2.51 5.06 14.52
N GLU A 181 2.56 5.43 13.24
CA GLU A 181 1.57 6.34 12.65
C GLU A 181 0.17 5.73 12.57
N ALA A 182 0.07 4.44 12.23
CA ALA A 182 -1.21 3.73 12.22
C ALA A 182 -1.83 3.66 13.63
N LEU A 183 -1.04 3.33 14.65
CA LEU A 183 -1.49 3.32 16.05
C LEU A 183 -1.91 4.71 16.52
N ARG A 184 -1.09 5.74 16.25
CA ARG A 184 -1.42 7.13 16.57
C ARG A 184 -2.74 7.58 15.93
N CYS A 185 -2.97 7.19 14.68
CA CYS A 185 -4.22 7.48 13.96
C CYS A 185 -5.43 6.83 14.65
N HIS A 186 -5.29 5.55 15.00
CA HIS A 186 -6.33 4.78 15.68
C HIS A 186 -6.64 5.33 17.09
N ASP A 187 -5.60 5.56 17.90
CA ASP A 187 -5.72 6.05 19.28
C ASP A 187 -6.35 7.44 19.37
N ALA A 188 -6.05 8.31 18.40
CA ALA A 188 -6.66 9.63 18.31
C ALA A 188 -8.14 9.60 17.88
N GLY A 189 -8.68 8.43 17.53
CA GLY A 189 -10.05 8.28 17.03
C GLY A 189 -10.30 9.06 15.74
N ILE A 190 -9.26 9.27 14.93
CA ILE A 190 -9.37 10.09 13.71
C ILE A 190 -10.36 9.41 12.76
N GLN A 191 -11.52 10.03 12.60
CA GLN A 191 -12.50 9.68 11.58
C GLN A 191 -12.14 10.39 10.27
N SER A 192 -10.94 10.11 9.75
CA SER A 192 -10.59 10.54 8.40
C SER A 192 -11.45 9.73 7.42
N GLY A 193 -12.12 10.39 6.47
CA GLY A 193 -12.81 9.71 5.37
C GLY A 193 -11.85 9.03 4.37
N ARG A 194 -10.54 9.02 4.63
CA ARG A 194 -9.50 8.44 3.78
C ARG A 194 -8.27 7.98 4.56
N PRO A 195 -7.52 6.98 4.07
CA PRO A 195 -6.22 6.60 4.60
C PRO A 195 -5.22 7.76 4.65
N THR A 196 -4.29 7.70 5.60
CA THR A 196 -3.08 8.54 5.56
C THR A 196 -2.11 7.98 4.54
N PHE A 197 -1.38 8.86 3.85
CA PHE A 197 -0.43 8.46 2.82
C PHE A 197 0.93 9.10 3.08
N PHE A 198 1.99 8.31 3.12
CA PHE A 198 3.36 8.75 3.33
C PHE A 198 4.25 8.32 2.17
N ILE A 199 5.17 9.20 1.79
CA ILE A 199 6.14 8.95 0.72
C ILE A 199 7.53 9.12 1.31
N TYR A 200 8.41 8.14 1.08
CA TYR A 200 9.82 8.30 1.38
C TYR A 200 10.48 9.20 0.32
N SER A 201 10.87 10.41 0.74
CA SER A 201 11.52 11.40 -0.10
C SER A 201 13.02 11.41 0.13
N ARG A 202 13.81 11.28 -0.94
CA ARG A 202 15.27 11.49 -0.88
C ARG A 202 15.66 12.97 -0.96
N PHE A 203 14.70 13.85 -1.20
CA PHE A 203 14.96 15.28 -1.26
C PHE A 203 15.41 15.76 0.13
N GLN A 204 16.52 16.51 0.18
CA GLN A 204 17.07 17.07 1.42
C GLN A 204 17.35 16.05 2.54
N GLY A 205 17.86 14.86 2.20
CA GLY A 205 18.49 13.97 3.19
C GLY A 205 17.69 12.77 3.66
N GLY A 206 16.65 12.34 2.94
CA GLY A 206 15.93 11.10 3.24
C GLY A 206 14.97 11.25 4.42
N HIS A 207 13.69 11.42 4.14
CA HIS A 207 12.67 11.53 5.19
C HIS A 207 11.31 11.03 4.69
N TRP A 208 10.44 10.68 5.64
CA TRP A 208 9.03 10.43 5.37
C TRP A 208 8.27 11.75 5.28
N ALA A 209 7.54 11.95 4.19
CA ALA A 209 6.66 13.09 4.01
C ALA A 209 5.21 12.60 3.98
N GLU A 210 4.39 13.13 4.89
CA GLU A 210 2.94 12.96 4.84
C GLU A 210 2.38 13.72 3.64
N TRP A 211 1.62 13.02 2.81
CA TRP A 211 0.94 13.62 1.67
C TRP A 211 -0.28 14.42 2.13
N LYS A 212 -0.19 15.74 1.97
CA LYS A 212 -1.28 16.69 2.19
C LYS A 212 -1.60 17.38 0.86
N PRO A 213 -2.68 16.98 0.14
CA PRO A 213 -2.94 17.53 -1.18
C PRO A 213 -3.26 19.02 -1.15
N GLY A 214 -2.87 19.71 -2.22
CA GLY A 214 -3.13 21.13 -2.41
C GLY A 214 -2.02 22.03 -1.86
N LYS A 215 -2.38 23.28 -1.55
CA LYS A 215 -1.42 24.36 -1.24
C LYS A 215 -0.65 24.18 0.08
N GLU A 216 -1.11 23.27 0.94
CA GLU A 216 -0.43 22.93 2.19
C GLU A 216 0.74 21.96 1.98
N CYS A 217 0.84 21.34 0.79
CA CYS A 217 1.97 20.49 0.45
C CYS A 217 3.24 21.33 0.28
N PRO A 218 4.35 20.99 0.95
CA PRO A 218 5.65 21.63 0.74
C PRO A 218 6.15 21.55 -0.71
N TYR A 219 5.62 20.60 -1.47
CA TYR A 219 5.97 20.36 -2.88
C TYR A 219 4.97 20.97 -3.87
N TYR A 220 3.95 21.71 -3.42
CA TYR A 220 2.98 22.30 -4.35
C TYR A 220 3.45 23.65 -4.94
N PRO A 221 3.29 23.87 -6.25
CA PRO A 221 2.94 22.88 -7.27
C PRO A 221 4.17 22.02 -7.61
N CYS A 222 3.97 20.70 -7.77
CA CYS A 222 5.08 19.84 -8.18
C CYS A 222 5.27 19.79 -9.69
N HIS A 223 4.22 20.05 -10.48
CA HIS A 223 4.26 20.14 -11.94
C HIS A 223 3.70 21.47 -12.46
N PHE A 224 2.50 21.87 -12.04
CA PHE A 224 1.85 23.13 -12.49
C PHE A 224 0.77 23.62 -11.52
N GLU A 225 0.43 24.92 -11.59
CA GLU A 225 -0.63 25.50 -10.76
C GLU A 225 -2.02 24.97 -11.16
N GLY A 226 -2.82 24.57 -10.17
CA GLY A 226 -4.16 23.99 -10.40
C GLY A 226 -4.15 22.49 -10.71
N GLN A 227 -2.99 21.83 -10.59
CA GLN A 227 -2.89 20.38 -10.71
C GLN A 227 -3.75 19.63 -9.68
N ALA A 228 -4.24 18.46 -10.06
CA ALA A 228 -4.75 17.48 -9.11
C ALA A 228 -3.59 16.85 -8.34
N CYS A 229 -3.78 16.72 -7.03
CA CYS A 229 -2.79 16.10 -6.13
C CYS A 229 -3.20 14.70 -5.69
N ASP A 230 -4.40 14.21 -6.07
CA ASP A 230 -4.99 12.92 -5.66
C ASP A 230 -4.02 11.73 -5.82
N PHE A 231 -3.13 11.82 -6.81
CA PHE A 231 -2.14 10.80 -7.14
C PHE A 231 -0.72 11.40 -7.19
N CYS A 232 -0.36 12.24 -6.22
CA CYS A 232 0.98 12.85 -6.12
C CYS A 232 2.11 11.82 -6.23
N TYR A 233 1.87 10.60 -5.76
CA TYR A 233 2.64 9.46 -6.23
C TYR A 233 1.83 8.65 -7.23
N CYS A 234 2.40 8.46 -8.42
CA CYS A 234 1.74 7.79 -9.53
C CYS A 234 1.55 6.29 -9.21
N PRO A 235 0.32 5.75 -9.25
CA PRO A 235 0.04 4.32 -9.05
C PRO A 235 0.65 3.41 -10.12
N PHE A 236 1.11 3.99 -11.23
CA PHE A 236 1.82 3.28 -12.29
C PHE A 236 3.34 3.36 -12.14
N TYR A 237 3.89 4.03 -11.13
CA TYR A 237 5.34 4.16 -10.99
C TYR A 237 5.99 2.83 -10.55
N PRO A 238 7.14 2.44 -11.13
CA PRO A 238 7.73 3.01 -12.34
C PRO A 238 7.01 2.48 -13.59
N CYS A 239 6.47 3.38 -14.43
CA CYS A 239 5.64 2.96 -15.56
C CYS A 239 6.47 2.51 -16.76
N LYS A 240 7.75 2.94 -16.81
CA LYS A 240 8.72 2.64 -17.88
C LYS A 240 8.24 3.06 -19.28
N ASP A 241 7.30 4.00 -19.34
CA ASP A 241 6.78 4.58 -20.57
C ASP A 241 7.55 5.84 -20.92
N GLU A 242 8.41 5.76 -21.94
CA GLU A 242 9.29 6.87 -22.33
C GLU A 242 8.53 8.08 -22.90
N SER A 243 7.23 7.96 -23.22
CA SER A 243 6.40 9.13 -23.51
C SER A 243 6.01 9.92 -22.26
N LEU A 244 6.20 9.36 -21.07
CA LEU A 244 5.81 9.93 -19.77
C LEU A 244 7.01 10.10 -18.82
N GLY A 245 8.21 9.72 -19.21
CA GLY A 245 9.39 9.78 -18.35
C GLY A 245 10.66 9.30 -19.03
N GLN A 246 11.72 9.14 -18.26
CA GLN A 246 13.03 8.74 -18.75
C GLN A 246 13.83 7.98 -17.69
N TRP A 247 14.75 7.13 -18.13
CA TRP A 247 15.73 6.51 -17.24
C TRP A 247 16.89 7.46 -16.95
N VAL A 248 17.24 7.63 -15.68
CA VAL A 248 18.40 8.44 -15.24
C VAL A 248 19.37 7.57 -14.45
N GLU A 249 20.67 7.90 -14.54
CA GLU A 249 21.68 7.26 -13.70
C GLU A 249 21.59 7.76 -12.25
N SER A 250 21.64 6.81 -11.33
CA SER A 250 21.73 7.06 -9.90
C SER A 250 23.17 7.36 -9.52
N SER A 251 23.37 8.15 -8.46
CA SER A 251 24.67 8.39 -7.83
C SER A 251 25.43 7.11 -7.44
N ASN A 252 24.72 5.99 -7.31
CA ASN A 252 25.28 4.70 -6.90
C ASN A 252 25.45 3.72 -8.08
N GLY A 253 25.37 4.20 -9.34
CA GLY A 253 25.62 3.41 -10.55
C GLY A 253 24.44 2.56 -11.06
N GLY A 254 23.27 2.63 -10.42
CA GLY A 254 22.03 2.01 -10.93
C GLY A 254 21.23 2.94 -11.85
N LYS A 255 20.24 2.42 -12.59
CA LYS A 255 19.26 3.24 -13.33
C LYS A 255 17.99 3.42 -12.49
N ILE A 256 17.46 4.64 -12.44
CA ILE A 256 16.20 4.99 -11.75
C ILE A 256 15.23 5.57 -12.78
N TRP A 257 13.95 5.20 -12.67
CA TRP A 257 12.90 5.79 -13.50
C TRP A 257 12.55 7.21 -13.00
N ASN A 258 12.66 8.20 -13.88
CA ASN A 258 12.32 9.60 -13.60
C ASN A 258 11.10 10.02 -14.43
N CYS A 259 9.97 10.23 -13.76
CA CYS A 259 8.73 10.72 -14.37
C CYS A 259 8.37 12.16 -13.95
N ALA A 260 9.35 12.98 -13.52
CA ALA A 260 9.11 14.33 -13.01
C ALA A 260 8.51 15.31 -14.04
N ALA A 261 8.49 14.95 -15.32
CA ALA A 261 7.83 15.72 -16.39
C ALA A 261 6.40 15.24 -16.70
N CYS A 262 5.92 14.18 -16.04
CA CYS A 262 4.63 13.56 -16.33
C CYS A 262 3.46 14.35 -15.73
N THR A 263 2.56 14.87 -16.58
CA THR A 263 1.35 15.55 -16.11
C THR A 263 0.11 14.65 -16.06
N LEU A 264 0.18 13.40 -16.55
CA LEU A 264 -1.00 12.57 -16.82
C LEU A 264 -2.01 12.52 -15.66
N LEU A 265 -1.57 12.15 -14.46
CA LEU A 265 -2.42 12.07 -13.26
C LEU A 265 -2.51 13.38 -12.47
N HIS A 266 -1.83 14.43 -12.93
CA HIS A 266 -1.92 15.79 -12.40
C HIS A 266 -2.97 16.62 -13.14
N GLU A 267 -3.40 16.20 -14.33
CA GLU A 267 -4.53 16.80 -15.06
C GLU A 267 -5.85 16.54 -14.30
N PRO A 268 -6.58 17.58 -13.86
CA PRO A 268 -7.77 17.39 -13.01
C PRO A 268 -8.85 16.48 -13.61
N ALA A 269 -9.08 16.57 -14.93
CA ALA A 269 -10.05 15.72 -15.61
C ALA A 269 -9.63 14.24 -15.61
N VAL A 270 -8.34 13.96 -15.79
CA VAL A 270 -7.79 12.60 -15.80
C VAL A 270 -7.78 12.01 -14.39
N ALA A 271 -7.37 12.79 -13.40
CA ALA A 271 -7.41 12.38 -11.99
C ALA A 271 -8.85 12.06 -11.54
N ALA A 272 -9.81 12.92 -11.88
CA ALA A 272 -11.23 12.68 -11.57
C ALA A 272 -11.76 11.42 -12.28
N TYR A 273 -11.37 11.20 -13.54
CA TYR A 273 -11.73 10.00 -14.27
C TYR A 273 -11.17 8.75 -13.59
N PHE A 274 -9.88 8.75 -13.24
CA PHE A 274 -9.25 7.60 -12.59
C PHE A 274 -9.82 7.33 -11.20
N ARG A 275 -10.20 8.37 -10.45
CA ARG A 275 -10.90 8.22 -9.17
C ARG A 275 -12.27 7.54 -9.32
N LYS A 276 -12.98 7.84 -10.41
CA LYS A 276 -14.28 7.22 -10.72
C LYS A 276 -14.13 5.80 -11.28
N PHE A 277 -13.07 5.57 -12.04
CA PHE A 277 -12.78 4.30 -12.69
C PHE A 277 -11.38 3.83 -12.27
N PRO A 278 -11.21 3.34 -11.04
CA PRO A 278 -9.90 2.91 -10.53
C PRO A 278 -9.33 1.72 -11.31
N ASN A 279 -10.15 1.06 -12.13
CA ASN A 279 -9.75 -0.02 -13.03
C ASN A 279 -9.26 0.45 -14.42
N ALA A 280 -9.23 1.75 -14.70
CA ALA A 280 -8.72 2.26 -15.98
C ALA A 280 -7.21 1.97 -16.15
N SER A 281 -6.80 1.54 -17.34
CA SER A 281 -5.38 1.31 -17.66
C SER A 281 -4.61 2.61 -17.88
N ARG A 282 -3.27 2.56 -17.85
CA ARG A 282 -2.46 3.75 -18.18
C ARG A 282 -2.75 4.21 -19.60
N GLU A 283 -2.84 3.28 -20.55
CA GLU A 283 -3.17 3.56 -21.94
C GLU A 283 -4.55 4.21 -22.08
N GLU A 284 -5.54 3.73 -21.33
CA GLU A 284 -6.88 4.34 -21.29
C GLU A 284 -6.84 5.78 -20.77
N LEU A 285 -6.09 6.03 -19.70
CA LEU A 285 -5.92 7.39 -19.17
C LEU A 285 -5.22 8.32 -20.16
N MET A 286 -4.23 7.82 -20.90
CA MET A 286 -3.55 8.57 -21.96
C MET A 286 -4.51 8.94 -23.09
N GLN A 287 -5.32 7.97 -23.56
CA GLN A 287 -6.36 8.21 -24.57
C GLN A 287 -7.40 9.21 -24.09
N TYR A 288 -7.85 9.09 -22.83
CA TYR A 288 -8.78 10.04 -22.23
C TYR A 288 -8.18 11.45 -22.16
N ALA A 289 -6.91 11.59 -21.77
CA ALA A 289 -6.22 12.87 -21.71
C ALA A 289 -6.16 13.56 -23.09
N GLU A 290 -5.87 12.81 -24.15
CA GLU A 290 -5.89 13.32 -25.53
C GLU A 290 -7.29 13.81 -25.96
N GLN A 291 -8.34 13.05 -25.63
CA GLN A 291 -9.71 13.45 -25.91
C GLN A 291 -10.11 14.75 -25.19
N GLN A 292 -9.62 14.97 -23.96
CA GLN A 292 -9.88 16.23 -23.25
C GLN A 292 -9.14 17.42 -23.86
N LYS A 293 -7.94 17.21 -24.40
CA LYS A 293 -7.18 18.26 -25.12
C LYS A 293 -7.88 18.69 -26.41
N GLN A 294 -8.51 17.76 -27.12
CA GLN A 294 -9.26 18.04 -28.36
C GLN A 294 -10.59 18.79 -28.12
N LYS A 295 -11.10 18.81 -26.88
CA LYS A 295 -12.34 19.50 -26.49
C LYS A 295 -12.12 20.94 -26.00
N LYS A 296 -10.88 21.33 -25.75
CA LYS A 296 -10.48 22.69 -25.36
C LYS A 296 -10.07 23.49 -26.59
#